data_AF-A0A804MV21-F1
#
_entry.id   AF-A0A804MV21-F1
#
_cell.length_a   1.000
_cell.length_b   1.000
_cell.length_c   1.000
_cell.angle_alpha   90.00
_cell.angle_beta   90.00
_cell.angle_gamma   90.00
#
_symmetry.space_group_name_H-M   'P 1'
#
loop_
_entity.id
_entity.type
_entity.pdbx_description
1 polymer ?
#
loop_
_entity_poly.entity_id
_entity_poly.type
_entity_poly.pdbx_seq_one_letter_code
_entity_poly.pdbx_strand_id
1 'polypeptide(L)'
;MHALNGLMFISRAEGTVGWEAVERRFHELAENGLLHRSKFGECIGMKEVVFAGELFDALLRRSNISGDNIDKAELLKFWDQITDTSFNGRLQTFFHMVDADADGRMSEEKVRQTITQRASENKLSKITEQAEEYARLIMEELDPDKLGYIEVRNLERLLEDPSQLVSIGTAKDMRQMLRSQSLRPTPEPNPLRRTQYFLEDNWRRVWVVLLWLSICVGLFAWKFAQYRRRYVFQVMGYCVCVAKGGAETLKFNMALILLPVCRNTITWIRNHTGVGRVVPFDDNISFHMVVAAGIAV
;
A
#
# COMPACT_ATOMS: atom_id res chain seq x y z
N MET A 1 -3.66 15.67 6.99
CA MET A 1 -3.09 14.30 7.03
C MET A 1 -4.08 13.23 7.46
N HIS A 2 -5.07 13.49 8.33
CA HIS A 2 -6.10 12.49 8.64
C HIS A 2 -7.08 12.18 7.52
N ALA A 3 -7.36 13.11 6.62
CA ALA A 3 -8.27 12.86 5.50
C ALA A 3 -7.63 11.89 4.46
N LEU A 4 -6.31 11.98 4.26
CA LEU A 4 -5.49 11.01 3.53
C LEU A 4 -5.32 9.68 4.31
N ASN A 5 -5.20 9.74 5.64
CA ASN A 5 -5.26 8.51 6.45
C ASN A 5 -6.66 7.87 6.43
N GLY A 6 -7.72 8.65 6.24
CA GLY A 6 -9.11 8.19 6.09
C GLY A 6 -9.29 7.47 4.76
N LEU A 7 -8.74 8.02 3.67
CA LEU A 7 -8.60 7.32 2.39
C LEU A 7 -7.79 6.03 2.53
N MET A 8 -6.70 6.03 3.31
CA MET A 8 -5.94 4.81 3.63
C MET A 8 -6.65 3.86 4.60
N PHE A 9 -7.58 4.35 5.43
CA PHE A 9 -8.31 3.54 6.39
C PHE A 9 -9.44 2.80 5.67
N ILE A 10 -10.15 3.50 4.77
CA ILE A 10 -11.11 2.91 3.84
C ILE A 10 -10.40 1.80 3.04
N SER A 11 -9.17 2.05 2.55
CA SER A 11 -8.37 1.03 1.85
C SER A 11 -7.74 -0.06 2.74
N ARG A 12 -7.78 0.06 4.07
CA ARG A 12 -7.28 -0.97 5.01
C ARG A 12 -8.40 -1.78 5.65
N ALA A 13 -9.61 -1.21 5.73
CA ALA A 13 -10.83 -1.96 6.00
C ALA A 13 -11.07 -3.03 4.90
N GLU A 14 -10.56 -2.81 3.68
CA GLU A 14 -10.53 -3.74 2.53
C GLU A 14 -9.89 -5.12 2.83
N GLY A 15 -9.17 -5.31 3.94
CA GLY A 15 -8.25 -6.45 4.09
C GLY A 15 -8.68 -7.61 4.99
N THR A 16 -9.67 -7.48 5.88
CA THR A 16 -9.89 -8.51 6.93
C THR A 16 -11.33 -8.73 7.41
N VAL A 17 -12.30 -7.91 7.01
CA VAL A 17 -13.64 -7.94 7.62
C VAL A 17 -14.70 -7.94 6.53
N GLY A 18 -15.17 -9.13 6.12
CA GLY A 18 -16.27 -9.27 5.17
C GLY A 18 -17.60 -8.78 5.73
N TRP A 19 -18.59 -8.56 4.86
CA TRP A 19 -19.95 -8.16 5.25
C TRP A 19 -20.51 -9.05 6.38
N GLU A 20 -20.26 -10.35 6.36
CA GLU A 20 -20.69 -11.28 7.41
C GLU A 20 -20.24 -10.89 8.83
N ALA A 21 -19.06 -10.29 8.97
CA ALA A 21 -18.55 -9.84 10.26
C ALA A 21 -19.19 -8.52 10.70
N VAL A 22 -19.49 -7.63 9.75
CA VAL A 22 -20.23 -6.38 10.00
C VAL A 22 -21.67 -6.70 10.39
N GLU A 23 -22.31 -7.59 9.64
CA GLU A 23 -23.66 -8.07 9.89
C GLU A 23 -23.78 -8.71 11.27
N ARG A 24 -22.80 -9.54 11.67
CA ARG A 24 -22.79 -10.13 13.02
C ARG A 24 -22.73 -9.05 14.11
N ARG A 25 -21.83 -8.07 13.97
CA ARG A 25 -21.72 -6.95 14.91
C ARG A 25 -22.98 -6.08 14.91
N PHE A 26 -23.66 -5.93 13.78
CA PHE A 26 -24.95 -5.25 13.74
C PHE A 26 -25.98 -5.94 14.64
N HIS A 27 -26.10 -7.27 14.57
CA HIS A 27 -27.05 -8.00 15.43
C HIS A 27 -26.69 -7.92 16.92
N GLU A 28 -25.40 -7.77 17.25
CA GLU A 28 -24.93 -7.60 18.64
C GLU A 28 -25.15 -6.17 19.17
N LEU A 29 -25.01 -5.16 18.31
CA LEU A 29 -25.00 -3.75 18.71
C LEU A 29 -26.35 -3.05 18.52
N ALA A 30 -27.20 -3.53 17.61
CA ALA A 30 -28.48 -2.92 17.30
C ALA A 30 -29.50 -3.16 18.42
N GLU A 31 -30.23 -2.10 18.76
CA GLU A 31 -31.34 -2.15 19.71
C GLU A 31 -32.64 -2.03 18.91
N ASN A 32 -33.56 -2.98 19.07
CA ASN A 32 -34.82 -3.05 18.29
C ASN A 32 -34.64 -3.07 16.76
N GLY A 33 -33.52 -3.62 16.27
CA GLY A 33 -33.21 -3.67 14.84
C GLY A 33 -32.65 -2.38 14.25
N LEU A 34 -32.31 -1.40 15.10
CA LEU A 34 -31.72 -0.12 14.71
C LEU A 34 -30.33 0.05 15.33
N LEU A 35 -29.37 0.50 14.53
CA LEU A 35 -28.01 0.82 14.96
C LEU A 35 -27.85 2.33 15.12
N HIS A 36 -27.53 2.75 16.33
CA HIS A 36 -27.29 4.16 16.65
C HIS A 36 -25.91 4.64 16.15
N ARG A 37 -25.83 5.91 15.74
CA ARG A 37 -24.63 6.62 15.24
C ARG A 37 -23.38 6.34 16.07
N SER A 38 -23.50 6.34 17.40
CA SER A 38 -22.37 6.09 18.30
C SER A 38 -21.75 4.69 18.19
N LYS A 39 -22.54 3.70 17.76
CA LYS A 39 -22.12 2.30 17.60
C LYS A 39 -21.70 1.98 16.16
N PHE A 40 -21.87 2.92 15.22
CA PHE A 40 -21.52 2.73 13.82
C PHE A 40 -20.06 2.33 13.63
N GLY A 41 -19.12 3.10 14.21
CA GLY A 41 -17.70 2.82 14.10
C GLY A 41 -17.32 1.42 14.57
N GLU A 42 -17.86 0.98 15.71
CA GLU A 42 -17.66 -0.37 16.23
C GLU A 42 -18.22 -1.45 15.29
N CYS A 43 -19.41 -1.20 14.72
CA CYS A 43 -20.06 -2.11 13.79
C CYS A 43 -19.25 -2.36 12.52
N ILE A 44 -18.63 -1.33 11.95
CA ILE A 44 -17.78 -1.46 10.74
C ILE A 44 -16.30 -1.72 11.04
N GLY A 45 -15.91 -1.83 12.32
CA GLY A 45 -14.54 -2.14 12.74
C GLY A 45 -13.57 -0.94 12.72
N MET A 46 -14.10 0.27 12.82
CA MET A 46 -13.35 1.51 12.91
C MET A 46 -13.03 1.85 14.37
N LYS A 47 -11.75 2.09 14.66
CA LYS A 47 -11.28 2.49 16.00
C LYS A 47 -11.46 3.99 16.27
N GLU A 48 -11.43 4.81 15.21
CA GLU A 48 -11.50 6.27 15.31
C GLU A 48 -12.96 6.73 15.41
N VAL A 49 -13.43 6.95 16.64
CA VAL A 49 -14.85 7.27 16.93
C VAL A 49 -15.32 8.55 16.24
N VAL A 50 -14.49 9.60 16.25
CA VAL A 50 -14.83 10.90 15.64
C VAL A 50 -15.00 10.75 14.13
N PHE A 51 -14.02 10.12 13.48
CA PHE A 51 -14.02 9.89 12.05
C PHE A 51 -15.16 8.95 11.61
N ALA A 52 -15.49 7.94 12.42
CA ALA A 52 -16.65 7.09 12.16
C ALA A 52 -17.97 7.87 12.20
N GLY A 53 -18.11 8.82 13.13
CA GLY A 53 -19.27 9.71 13.18
C GLY A 53 -19.37 10.60 11.95
N GLU A 54 -18.26 11.21 11.52
CA GLU A 54 -18.24 12.05 10.30
C GLU A 54 -18.57 11.23 9.03
N LEU A 55 -18.05 10.01 8.94
CA LEU A 55 -18.36 9.08 7.86
C LEU A 55 -19.85 8.70 7.85
N PHE A 56 -20.42 8.41 9.01
CA PHE A 56 -21.84 8.11 9.15
C PHE A 56 -22.70 9.27 8.65
N ASP A 57 -22.38 10.50 9.08
CA ASP A 57 -23.12 11.69 8.67
C ASP A 57 -23.00 11.94 7.16
N ALA A 58 -21.82 11.72 6.59
CA ALA A 58 -21.58 11.82 5.15
C ALA A 58 -22.42 10.79 4.35
N LEU A 59 -22.54 9.55 4.85
CA LEU A 59 -23.31 8.48 4.21
C LEU A 59 -24.81 8.66 4.33
N LEU A 60 -25.30 9.17 5.47
CA LEU A 60 -26.69 9.59 5.66
C LEU A 60 -27.08 10.66 4.66
N ARG A 61 -26.27 11.72 4.55
CA ARG A 61 -26.48 12.81 3.58
C ARG A 61 -26.54 12.27 2.15
N ARG A 62 -25.60 11.41 1.78
CA ARG A 62 -25.53 10.82 0.43
C ARG A 62 -26.73 9.92 0.12
N SER A 63 -27.28 9.24 1.13
CA SER A 63 -28.41 8.34 0.97
C SER A 63 -29.77 9.03 1.16
N ASN A 64 -29.77 10.35 1.43
CA ASN A 64 -30.95 11.16 1.75
C ASN A 64 -31.76 10.59 2.93
N ILE A 65 -31.07 10.02 3.92
CA ILE A 65 -31.66 9.47 5.15
C ILE A 65 -31.45 10.48 6.27
N SER A 66 -32.47 10.68 7.10
CA SER A 66 -32.42 11.58 8.26
C SER A 66 -32.57 10.80 9.56
N GLY A 67 -31.73 11.12 10.54
CA GLY A 67 -31.79 10.54 11.89
C GLY A 67 -30.46 9.94 12.33
N ASP A 68 -30.38 9.57 13.62
CA ASP A 68 -29.17 9.01 14.23
C ASP A 68 -29.16 7.47 14.25
N ASN A 69 -30.16 6.83 13.64
CA ASN A 69 -30.35 5.39 13.67
C ASN A 69 -30.49 4.87 12.25
N ILE A 70 -29.80 3.77 11.94
CA ILE A 70 -29.91 3.07 10.67
C ILE A 70 -30.38 1.64 10.86
N ASP A 71 -31.19 1.14 9.95
CA ASP A 71 -31.54 -0.28 9.91
C ASP A 71 -30.45 -1.12 9.20
N LYS A 72 -30.67 -2.43 9.14
CA LYS A 72 -29.74 -3.37 8.50
C LYS A 72 -29.57 -3.11 6.99
N ALA A 73 -30.65 -2.72 6.32
CA ALA A 73 -30.64 -2.49 4.88
C ALA A 73 -29.90 -1.19 4.53
N GLU A 74 -30.06 -0.16 5.37
CA GLU A 74 -29.31 1.09 5.28
C GLU A 74 -27.83 0.87 5.57
N LEU A 75 -27.50 0.08 6.60
CA LEU A 75 -26.11 -0.31 6.85
C LEU A 75 -25.48 -1.07 5.69
N LEU A 76 -26.23 -1.95 5.01
CA LEU A 76 -25.73 -2.64 3.82
C LEU A 76 -25.43 -1.66 2.68
N LYS A 77 -26.31 -0.67 2.44
CA LYS A 77 -26.03 0.39 1.46
C LYS A 77 -24.79 1.20 1.83
N PHE A 78 -24.62 1.51 3.11
CA PHE A 78 -23.44 2.22 3.61
C PHE A 78 -22.19 1.39 3.40
N TRP A 79 -22.26 0.09 3.69
CA TRP A 79 -21.17 -0.84 3.48
C TRP A 79 -20.78 -0.94 2.01
N ASP A 80 -21.75 -1.05 1.10
CA ASP A 80 -21.49 -1.06 -0.35
C ASP A 80 -20.81 0.24 -0.81
N GLN A 81 -21.19 1.40 -0.25
CA GLN A 81 -20.55 2.68 -0.55
C GLN A 81 -19.13 2.79 0.02
N ILE A 82 -18.88 2.24 1.21
CA ILE A 82 -17.56 2.23 1.85
C ILE A 82 -16.62 1.25 1.12
N THR A 83 -17.16 0.09 0.71
CA THR A 83 -16.40 -0.96 0.01
C THR A 83 -16.33 -0.75 -1.50
N ASP A 84 -17.01 0.28 -2.03
CA ASP A 84 -16.84 0.69 -3.42
C ASP A 84 -15.39 1.15 -3.65
N THR A 85 -14.61 0.23 -4.20
CA THR A 85 -13.20 0.43 -4.57
C THR A 85 -13.03 1.44 -5.70
N SER A 86 -14.12 1.94 -6.29
CA SER A 86 -14.06 2.99 -7.29
C SER A 86 -13.41 4.24 -6.69
N PHE A 87 -12.48 4.81 -7.45
CA PHE A 87 -11.82 6.06 -7.05
C PHE A 87 -12.86 7.19 -6.90
N ASN A 88 -13.85 7.23 -7.79
CA ASN A 88 -14.94 8.22 -7.74
C ASN A 88 -15.78 8.07 -6.45
N GLY A 89 -16.13 6.84 -6.06
CA GLY A 89 -16.86 6.58 -4.81
C GLY A 89 -16.07 7.02 -3.58
N ARG A 90 -14.77 6.72 -3.52
CA ARG A 90 -13.89 7.15 -2.41
C ARG A 90 -13.71 8.66 -2.34
N LEU A 91 -13.58 9.32 -3.49
CA LEU A 91 -13.48 10.77 -3.58
C LEU A 91 -14.79 11.46 -3.15
N GLN A 92 -15.94 10.94 -3.58
CA GLN A 92 -17.25 11.45 -3.17
C GLN A 92 -17.45 11.32 -1.66
N THR A 93 -17.13 10.17 -1.07
CA THR A 93 -17.19 9.97 0.39
C THR A 93 -16.28 10.95 1.12
N PHE A 94 -15.06 11.16 0.62
CA PHE A 94 -14.15 12.16 1.16
C PHE A 94 -14.72 13.58 1.08
N PHE A 95 -15.28 13.95 -0.06
CA PHE A 95 -15.85 15.28 -0.25
C PHE A 95 -17.01 15.52 0.71
N HIS A 96 -17.96 14.60 0.81
CA HIS A 96 -19.08 14.72 1.74
C HIS A 96 -18.65 14.78 3.21
N MET A 97 -17.51 14.21 3.55
CA MET A 97 -16.95 14.26 4.90
C MET A 97 -16.30 15.61 5.21
N VAL A 98 -15.67 16.26 4.21
CA VAL A 98 -15.08 17.60 4.36
C VAL A 98 -16.16 18.70 4.23
N ASP A 99 -17.18 18.45 3.42
CA ASP A 99 -18.32 19.32 3.20
C ASP A 99 -19.43 19.09 4.25
N ALA A 100 -19.17 19.51 5.49
CA ALA A 100 -20.03 19.25 6.63
C ALA A 100 -21.41 19.96 6.57
N ASP A 101 -21.53 21.08 5.86
CA ASP A 101 -22.78 21.85 5.70
C ASP A 101 -23.54 21.53 4.40
N ALA A 102 -22.99 20.63 3.57
CA ALA A 102 -23.55 20.19 2.29
C ALA A 102 -23.84 21.33 1.29
N ASP A 103 -23.12 22.45 1.38
CA ASP A 103 -23.29 23.56 0.46
C ASP A 103 -22.61 23.33 -0.90
N GLY A 104 -21.83 22.25 -1.04
CA GLY A 104 -21.08 21.91 -2.25
C GLY A 104 -19.92 22.87 -2.53
N ARG A 105 -19.58 23.74 -1.58
CA ARG A 105 -18.61 24.83 -1.71
C ARG A 105 -17.62 24.78 -0.56
N MET A 106 -16.36 24.53 -0.89
CA MET A 106 -15.29 24.55 0.10
C MET A 106 -14.59 25.91 0.06
N SER A 107 -14.98 26.84 0.95
CA SER A 107 -14.34 28.15 1.07
C SER A 107 -12.96 28.06 1.73
N GLU A 108 -12.10 29.05 1.51
CA GLU A 108 -10.77 29.14 2.13
C GLU A 108 -10.84 29.00 3.66
N GLU A 109 -11.81 29.68 4.26
CA GLU A 109 -12.04 29.67 5.70
C GLU A 109 -12.40 28.27 6.21
N LYS A 110 -13.22 27.52 5.45
CA LYS A 110 -13.61 26.14 5.80
C LYS A 110 -12.45 25.16 5.65
N VAL A 111 -11.60 25.34 4.63
CA VAL A 111 -10.33 24.61 4.48
C VAL A 111 -9.42 24.90 5.68
N ARG A 112 -9.23 26.18 6.02
CA ARG A 112 -8.39 26.63 7.13
C ARG A 112 -8.87 26.07 8.47
N GLN A 113 -10.17 26.15 8.74
CA GLN A 113 -10.78 25.60 9.96
C GLN A 113 -10.59 24.09 10.05
N THR A 114 -10.84 23.37 8.95
CA THR A 114 -10.62 21.91 8.88
C THR A 114 -9.16 21.57 9.15
N ILE A 115 -8.19 22.26 8.54
CA ILE A 115 -6.76 22.04 8.78
C ILE A 115 -6.40 22.34 10.23
N THR A 116 -6.85 23.47 10.77
CA THR A 116 -6.57 23.92 12.14
C THR A 116 -7.11 22.92 13.17
N GLN A 117 -8.38 22.56 13.04
CA GLN A 117 -9.05 21.59 13.91
C GLN A 117 -8.30 20.27 13.88
N ARG A 118 -8.04 19.72 12.68
CA ARG A 118 -7.38 18.42 12.51
C ARG A 118 -5.91 18.43 12.94
N ALA A 119 -5.20 19.55 12.80
CA ALA A 119 -3.84 19.68 13.29
C ALA A 119 -3.80 19.76 14.82
N SER A 120 -4.75 20.45 15.44
CA SER A 120 -4.86 20.58 16.90
C SER A 120 -5.18 19.22 17.57
N GLU A 121 -6.09 18.44 16.98
CA GLU A 121 -6.45 17.09 17.43
C GLU A 121 -5.23 16.13 17.39
N ASN A 122 -4.31 16.34 16.45
CA ASN A 122 -3.08 15.55 16.29
C ASN A 122 -1.85 16.13 16.99
N LYS A 123 -1.97 17.22 17.73
CA LYS A 123 -0.85 17.91 18.38
C LYS A 123 0.25 18.36 17.40
N LEU A 124 -0.12 18.70 16.17
CA LEU A 124 0.79 19.14 15.10
C LEU A 124 0.94 20.67 15.12
N SER A 125 1.65 21.20 16.12
CA SER A 125 1.77 22.65 16.36
C SER A 125 2.24 23.45 15.13
N LYS A 126 3.22 22.94 14.37
CA LYS A 126 3.72 23.60 13.15
C LYS A 126 2.64 23.74 12.07
N ILE A 127 1.79 22.73 11.90
CA ILE A 127 0.76 22.75 10.87
C ILE A 127 -0.41 23.65 11.29
N THR A 128 -0.69 23.73 12.60
CA THR A 128 -1.64 24.69 13.15
C THR A 128 -1.20 26.13 12.90
N GLU A 129 0.09 26.43 13.09
CA GLU A 129 0.66 27.78 12.87
C GLU A 129 0.64 28.19 11.39
N GLN A 130 0.78 27.22 10.47
CA GLN A 130 0.80 27.45 9.01
C GLN A 130 -0.54 27.15 8.32
N ALA A 131 -1.62 26.91 9.08
CA ALA A 131 -2.90 26.48 8.51
C ALA A 131 -3.48 27.47 7.50
N GLU A 132 -3.28 28.77 7.72
CA GLU A 132 -3.68 29.83 6.81
C GLU A 132 -2.88 29.79 5.50
N GLU A 133 -1.56 29.63 5.59
CA GLU A 133 -0.70 29.51 4.40
C GLU A 133 -1.07 28.26 3.57
N TYR A 134 -1.34 27.14 4.23
CA TYR A 134 -1.79 25.93 3.55
C TYR A 134 -3.18 26.08 2.92
N ALA A 135 -4.13 26.71 3.61
CA ALA A 135 -5.45 26.96 3.06
C ALA A 135 -5.36 27.86 1.82
N ARG A 136 -4.58 28.94 1.89
CA ARG A 136 -4.35 29.85 0.77
C ARG A 136 -3.72 29.13 -0.43
N LEU A 137 -2.70 28.30 -0.21
CA LEU A 137 -2.06 27.51 -1.27
C LEU A 137 -3.03 26.50 -1.90
N ILE A 138 -3.87 25.84 -1.10
CA ILE A 138 -4.88 24.91 -1.60
C ILE A 138 -5.93 25.65 -2.44
N MET A 139 -6.37 26.84 -2.00
CA MET A 139 -7.31 27.66 -2.75
C MET A 139 -6.71 28.21 -4.05
N GLU A 140 -5.45 28.67 -4.03
CA GLU A 140 -4.76 29.16 -5.22
C GLU A 140 -4.67 28.09 -6.33
N GLU A 141 -4.55 26.82 -5.94
CA GLU A 141 -4.47 25.70 -6.87
C GLU A 141 -5.85 25.15 -7.28
N LEU A 142 -6.84 25.14 -6.38
CA LEU A 142 -8.15 24.51 -6.60
C LEU A 142 -9.27 25.49 -7.01
N ASP A 143 -9.03 26.80 -6.90
CA ASP A 143 -9.92 27.87 -7.31
C ASP A 143 -9.21 28.80 -8.33
N PRO A 144 -8.90 28.29 -9.55
CA PRO A 144 -8.19 29.06 -10.57
C PRO A 144 -8.97 30.31 -11.02
N ASP A 145 -10.30 30.28 -10.88
CA ASP A 145 -11.22 31.35 -11.25
C ASP A 145 -11.41 32.39 -10.12
N LYS A 146 -10.77 32.20 -8.96
CA LYS A 146 -10.85 33.08 -7.77
C LYS A 146 -12.30 33.34 -7.33
N LEU A 147 -13.14 32.31 -7.36
CA LEU A 147 -14.53 32.34 -6.93
C LEU A 147 -14.67 32.48 -5.41
N GLY A 148 -13.60 32.24 -4.65
CA GLY A 148 -13.57 32.23 -3.18
C GLY A 148 -14.05 30.91 -2.58
N TYR A 149 -14.32 29.91 -3.41
CA TYR A 149 -14.75 28.58 -3.00
C TYR A 149 -14.39 27.54 -4.07
N ILE A 150 -14.10 26.31 -3.62
CA ILE A 150 -13.81 25.17 -4.50
C ILE A 150 -15.10 24.39 -4.72
N GLU A 151 -15.53 24.27 -5.98
CA GLU A 151 -16.64 23.39 -6.38
C GLU A 151 -16.13 21.96 -6.62
N VAL A 152 -16.96 20.95 -6.33
CA VAL A 152 -16.69 19.52 -6.60
C VAL A 152 -16.17 19.29 -8.02
N ARG A 153 -16.75 20.01 -8.99
CA ARG A 153 -16.42 19.89 -10.42
C ARG A 153 -15.00 20.33 -10.75
N ASN A 154 -14.43 21.27 -9.98
CA ASN A 154 -13.04 21.69 -10.19
C ASN A 154 -12.06 20.61 -9.73
N LEU A 155 -12.42 19.88 -8.67
CA LEU A 155 -11.67 18.70 -8.23
C LEU A 155 -11.80 17.55 -9.23
N GLU A 156 -13.00 17.31 -9.78
CA GLU A 156 -13.22 16.33 -10.86
C GLU A 156 -12.37 16.65 -12.10
N ARG A 157 -12.29 17.92 -12.53
CA ARG A 157 -11.45 18.36 -13.67
C ARG A 157 -9.95 18.16 -13.43
N LEU A 158 -9.46 18.47 -12.24
CA LEU A 158 -8.06 18.23 -11.85
C LEU A 158 -7.70 16.73 -11.85
N LEU A 159 -8.70 15.86 -11.71
CA LEU A 159 -8.56 14.41 -11.69
C LEU A 159 -8.74 13.77 -13.08
N GLU A 160 -9.54 14.39 -13.95
CA GLU A 160 -9.68 13.98 -15.36
C GLU A 160 -8.44 14.31 -16.19
N ASP A 161 -7.74 15.41 -15.89
CA ASP A 161 -6.54 15.82 -16.63
C ASP A 161 -5.35 16.16 -15.70
N PRO A 162 -4.59 15.15 -15.25
CA PRO A 162 -3.37 15.31 -14.46
C PRO A 162 -2.25 16.10 -15.16
N SER A 163 -2.43 16.43 -16.43
CA SER A 163 -1.50 17.23 -17.21
C SER A 163 -1.60 18.73 -16.95
N GLN A 164 -2.63 19.20 -16.24
CA GLN A 164 -2.77 20.61 -15.83
C GLN A 164 -1.93 20.99 -14.59
N LEU A 165 -1.48 19.99 -13.83
CA LEU A 165 -0.50 20.13 -12.73
C LEU A 165 0.92 20.36 -13.28
N VAL A 166 1.23 21.56 -13.77
CA VAL A 166 2.51 21.85 -14.45
C VAL A 166 3.50 22.69 -13.61
N SER A 167 3.11 23.27 -12.47
CA SER A 167 3.93 24.37 -11.91
C SER A 167 4.77 24.11 -10.64
N ILE A 168 4.65 23.01 -9.89
CA ILE A 168 5.36 22.91 -8.59
C ILE A 168 6.02 21.54 -8.40
N GLY A 169 7.31 21.53 -8.04
CA GLY A 169 8.18 20.35 -7.87
C GLY A 169 7.66 19.25 -6.92
N THR A 170 6.59 19.51 -6.18
CA THR A 170 5.82 18.57 -5.34
C THR A 170 4.88 17.66 -6.16
N ALA A 171 4.59 18.02 -7.41
CA ALA A 171 3.72 17.25 -8.31
C ALA A 171 4.32 15.89 -8.71
N LYS A 172 5.65 15.69 -8.61
CA LYS A 172 6.25 14.38 -8.89
C LYS A 172 5.91 13.36 -7.82
N ASP A 173 5.98 13.78 -6.56
CA ASP A 173 5.62 12.94 -5.41
C ASP A 173 4.11 12.70 -5.36
N MET A 174 3.30 13.73 -5.63
CA MET A 174 1.84 13.59 -5.70
C MET A 174 1.38 12.77 -6.93
N ARG A 175 2.01 12.91 -8.11
CA ARG A 175 1.76 12.05 -9.28
C ARG A 175 2.18 10.60 -9.03
N GLN A 176 3.28 10.37 -8.30
CA GLN A 176 3.66 9.02 -7.87
C GLN A 176 2.65 8.46 -6.87
N MET A 177 2.17 9.26 -5.94
CA MET A 177 1.18 8.86 -4.94
C MET A 177 -0.18 8.53 -5.59
N LEU A 178 -0.66 9.38 -6.50
CA LEU A 178 -1.90 9.18 -7.25
C LEU A 178 -1.80 8.01 -8.24
N ARG A 179 -0.66 7.80 -8.91
CA ARG A 179 -0.40 6.60 -9.71
C ARG A 179 -0.34 5.33 -8.87
N SER A 180 0.24 5.40 -7.67
CA SER A 180 0.33 4.23 -6.78
C SER A 180 -1.02 3.77 -6.24
N GLN A 181 -1.99 4.68 -6.10
CA GLN A 181 -3.33 4.38 -5.57
C GLN A 181 -4.38 4.05 -6.64
N SER A 182 -4.15 4.43 -7.90
CA SER A 182 -5.04 4.12 -9.04
C SER A 182 -4.75 2.76 -9.70
N LEU A 183 -3.79 1.97 -9.19
CA LEU A 183 -3.48 0.65 -9.73
C LEU A 183 -4.50 -0.39 -9.24
N ARG A 184 -5.72 -0.35 -9.81
CA ARG A 184 -6.37 -1.64 -10.12
C ARG A 184 -5.41 -2.37 -11.06
N PRO A 185 -5.05 -3.64 -10.83
CA PRO A 185 -4.36 -4.40 -11.85
C PRO A 185 -5.35 -4.57 -13.00
N THR A 186 -5.32 -3.68 -13.98
CA THR A 186 -5.86 -4.00 -15.29
C THR A 186 -5.16 -5.29 -15.71
N PRO A 187 -5.88 -6.37 -16.07
CA PRO A 187 -5.25 -7.57 -16.58
C PRO A 187 -4.51 -7.17 -17.86
N GLU A 188 -3.21 -6.85 -17.76
CA GLU A 188 -2.38 -6.58 -18.93
C GLU A 188 -2.28 -7.91 -19.70
N PRO A 189 -2.84 -7.98 -20.94
CA PRO A 189 -2.98 -9.23 -21.66
C PRO A 189 -1.62 -9.82 -22.09
N ASN A 190 -0.54 -9.02 -22.04
CA ASN A 190 0.77 -9.39 -22.53
C ASN A 190 1.69 -9.85 -21.38
N PRO A 191 2.04 -11.16 -21.30
CA PRO A 191 2.88 -11.68 -20.23
C PRO A 191 4.29 -11.09 -20.24
N LEU A 192 4.81 -10.71 -21.42
CA LEU A 192 6.14 -10.10 -21.58
C LEU A 192 6.25 -8.73 -20.93
N ARG A 193 5.17 -7.94 -20.97
CA ARG A 193 5.16 -6.60 -20.40
C ARG A 193 5.08 -6.67 -18.88
N ARG A 194 4.34 -7.66 -18.37
CA ARG A 194 4.32 -8.01 -16.94
C ARG A 194 5.73 -8.38 -16.45
N THR A 195 6.45 -9.26 -17.12
CA THR A 195 7.81 -9.64 -16.68
C THR A 195 8.79 -8.46 -16.67
N GLN A 196 8.65 -7.49 -17.58
CA GLN A 196 9.44 -6.26 -17.55
C GLN A 196 9.19 -5.44 -16.29
N TYR A 197 7.93 -5.16 -15.92
CA TYR A 197 7.64 -4.44 -14.68
C TYR A 197 8.12 -5.20 -13.43
N PHE A 198 7.96 -6.53 -13.41
CA PHE A 198 8.48 -7.35 -12.31
C PHE A 198 10.01 -7.27 -12.20
N LEU A 199 10.73 -7.26 -13.33
CA LEU A 199 12.19 -7.11 -13.37
C LEU A 199 12.62 -5.72 -12.92
N GLU A 200 11.88 -4.67 -13.28
CA GLU A 200 12.20 -3.28 -12.90
C GLU A 200 12.02 -3.06 -11.40
N ASP A 201 10.90 -3.50 -10.83
CA ASP A 201 10.62 -3.36 -9.39
C ASP A 201 11.54 -4.24 -8.53
N ASN A 202 11.90 -5.43 -9.01
CA ASN A 202 12.66 -6.43 -8.24
C ASN A 202 14.09 -6.63 -8.74
N TRP A 203 14.63 -5.71 -9.54
CA TRP A 203 15.92 -5.90 -10.22
C TRP A 203 17.05 -6.26 -9.23
N ARG A 204 17.06 -5.65 -8.04
CA ARG A 204 18.04 -5.93 -6.98
C ARG A 204 17.96 -7.37 -6.48
N ARG A 205 16.74 -7.89 -6.26
CA ARG A 205 16.52 -9.29 -5.84
C ARG A 205 16.91 -10.26 -6.95
N VAL A 206 16.51 -9.96 -8.17
CA VAL A 206 16.82 -10.77 -9.37
C VAL A 206 18.34 -10.86 -9.55
N TRP A 207 19.05 -9.75 -9.41
CA TRP A 207 20.51 -9.72 -9.52
C TRP A 207 21.19 -10.63 -8.48
N VAL A 208 20.76 -10.60 -7.21
CA VAL A 208 21.31 -11.47 -6.16
C VAL A 208 21.02 -12.95 -6.45
N VAL A 209 19.81 -13.28 -6.90
CA VAL A 209 19.44 -14.65 -7.26
C VAL A 209 20.26 -15.14 -8.45
N LEU A 210 20.46 -14.30 -9.48
CA LEU A 210 21.30 -14.63 -10.64
C LEU A 210 22.76 -14.85 -10.23
N LEU A 211 23.30 -14.01 -9.35
CA LEU A 211 24.65 -14.18 -8.82
C LEU A 211 24.79 -15.50 -8.06
N TRP A 212 23.84 -15.81 -7.17
CA TRP A 212 23.81 -17.07 -6.43
C TRP A 212 23.72 -18.29 -7.36
N LEU A 213 22.81 -18.28 -8.33
CA LEU A 213 22.68 -19.34 -9.32
C LEU A 213 23.96 -19.51 -10.17
N SER A 214 24.59 -18.41 -10.56
CA SER A 214 25.85 -18.42 -11.32
C SER A 214 26.98 -19.11 -10.53
N ILE A 215 27.08 -18.82 -9.23
CA ILE A 215 28.06 -19.48 -8.34
C ILE A 215 27.74 -20.98 -8.22
N CYS A 216 26.48 -21.35 -8.00
CA CYS A 216 26.06 -22.75 -7.92
C CYS A 216 26.38 -23.52 -9.21
N VAL A 217 26.04 -22.97 -10.37
CA VAL A 217 26.33 -23.58 -11.69
C VAL A 217 27.83 -23.69 -11.92
N GLY A 218 28.62 -22.65 -11.56
CA GLY A 218 30.07 -22.66 -11.67
C GLY A 218 30.73 -23.74 -10.81
N LEU A 219 30.33 -23.86 -9.54
CA LEU A 219 30.82 -24.90 -8.62
C LEU A 219 30.46 -26.30 -9.10
N PHE A 220 29.20 -26.50 -9.52
CA PHE A 220 28.74 -27.77 -10.06
C PHE A 220 29.53 -28.15 -11.32
N ALA A 221 29.64 -27.25 -12.30
CA ALA A 221 30.33 -27.49 -13.56
C ALA A 221 31.82 -27.77 -13.36
N TRP A 222 32.48 -27.02 -12.47
CA TRP A 222 33.88 -27.25 -12.13
C TRP A 222 34.11 -28.64 -11.54
N LYS A 223 33.27 -29.05 -10.58
CA LYS A 223 33.38 -30.37 -9.93
C LYS A 223 32.96 -31.51 -10.83
N PHE A 224 31.95 -31.29 -11.65
CA PHE A 224 31.53 -32.23 -12.68
C PHE A 224 32.66 -32.49 -13.68
N ALA A 225 33.31 -31.44 -14.18
CA ALA A 225 34.45 -31.55 -15.09
C ALA A 225 35.68 -32.21 -14.41
N GLN A 226 35.93 -31.91 -13.14
CA GLN A 226 37.00 -32.52 -12.36
C GLN A 226 36.81 -34.04 -12.25
N TYR A 227 35.60 -34.50 -11.91
CA TYR A 227 35.34 -35.93 -11.71
C TYR A 227 35.22 -36.70 -13.02
N ARG A 228 34.80 -36.06 -14.12
CA ARG A 228 34.80 -36.69 -15.46
C ARG A 228 36.19 -37.10 -15.93
N ARG A 229 37.26 -36.45 -15.44
CA ARG A 229 38.65 -36.75 -15.78
C ARG A 229 39.31 -37.80 -14.86
N ARG A 230 38.63 -38.25 -13.80
CA ARG A 230 39.18 -39.22 -12.84
C ARG A 230 38.83 -40.65 -13.24
N TYR A 231 39.69 -41.61 -12.88
CA TYR A 231 39.47 -43.05 -13.12
C TYR A 231 38.12 -43.56 -12.54
N VAL A 232 37.65 -42.96 -11.43
CA VAL A 232 36.37 -43.29 -10.79
C VAL A 232 35.18 -43.12 -11.74
N PHE A 233 35.29 -42.23 -12.73
CA PHE A 233 34.26 -42.06 -13.76
C PHE A 233 34.06 -43.32 -14.61
N GLN A 234 35.10 -44.12 -14.86
CA GLN A 234 34.99 -45.35 -15.65
C GLN A 234 34.13 -46.41 -14.94
N VAL A 235 34.07 -46.39 -13.61
CA VAL A 235 33.31 -47.36 -12.81
C VAL A 235 31.88 -46.88 -12.55
N MET A 236 31.71 -45.61 -12.17
CA MET A 236 30.41 -45.07 -11.71
C MET A 236 29.68 -44.18 -12.73
N GLY A 237 30.31 -43.85 -13.86
CA GLY A 237 29.73 -43.01 -14.90
C GLY A 237 29.31 -41.62 -14.41
N TYR A 238 28.22 -41.08 -14.95
CA TYR A 238 27.72 -39.75 -14.61
C TYR A 238 27.22 -39.62 -13.16
N CYS A 239 26.87 -40.74 -12.51
CA CYS A 239 26.40 -40.73 -11.12
C CYS A 239 27.41 -40.07 -10.18
N VAL A 240 28.70 -40.41 -10.29
CA VAL A 240 29.73 -39.81 -9.42
C VAL A 240 29.92 -38.31 -9.68
N CYS A 241 29.81 -37.87 -10.94
CA CYS A 241 29.96 -36.46 -11.30
C CYS A 241 28.80 -35.62 -10.77
N VAL A 242 27.56 -36.09 -10.95
CA VAL A 242 26.35 -35.42 -10.43
C VAL A 242 26.39 -35.39 -8.90
N ALA A 243 26.69 -36.51 -8.25
CA ALA A 243 26.76 -36.58 -6.79
C ALA A 243 27.84 -35.64 -6.21
N LYS A 244 29.03 -35.59 -6.81
CA LYS A 244 30.12 -34.72 -6.33
C LYS A 244 29.91 -33.25 -6.68
N GLY A 245 29.28 -32.95 -7.82
CA GLY A 245 28.83 -31.60 -8.16
C GLY A 245 27.78 -31.09 -7.17
N GLY A 246 26.73 -31.88 -6.94
CA GLY A 246 25.65 -31.59 -6.01
C GLY A 246 26.14 -31.46 -4.56
N ALA A 247 27.08 -32.30 -4.13
CA ALA A 247 27.67 -32.18 -2.79
C ALA A 247 28.43 -30.86 -2.58
N GLU A 248 29.03 -30.29 -3.64
CA GLU A 248 29.80 -29.05 -3.54
C GLU A 248 28.89 -27.82 -3.58
N THR A 249 27.82 -27.86 -4.38
CA THR A 249 26.75 -26.85 -4.30
C THR A 249 26.05 -26.89 -2.95
N LEU A 250 25.82 -28.09 -2.39
CA LEU A 250 25.25 -28.27 -1.06
C LEU A 250 26.13 -27.67 0.03
N LYS A 251 27.45 -27.93 0.02
CA LYS A 251 28.40 -27.31 0.97
C LYS A 251 28.35 -25.79 0.92
N PHE A 252 28.31 -25.22 -0.28
CA PHE A 252 28.21 -23.77 -0.46
C PHE A 252 26.91 -23.23 0.12
N ASN A 253 25.77 -23.84 -0.23
CA ASN A 253 24.46 -23.40 0.28
C ASN A 253 24.35 -23.56 1.81
N MET A 254 24.92 -24.62 2.39
CA MET A 254 24.99 -24.82 3.85
C MET A 254 25.80 -23.75 4.58
N ALA A 255 26.83 -23.18 3.94
CA ALA A 255 27.55 -22.04 4.51
C ALA A 255 26.76 -20.73 4.31
N LEU A 256 26.16 -20.56 3.12
CA LEU A 256 25.45 -19.34 2.73
C LEU A 256 24.17 -19.12 3.54
N ILE A 257 23.42 -20.17 3.89
CA ILE A 257 22.12 -20.08 4.57
C ILE A 257 22.19 -19.35 5.93
N LEU A 258 23.35 -19.33 6.58
CA LEU A 258 23.57 -18.64 7.85
C LEU A 258 23.73 -17.12 7.68
N LEU A 259 24.34 -16.67 6.56
CA LEU A 259 24.63 -15.25 6.33
C LEU A 259 23.37 -14.36 6.43
N PRO A 260 22.21 -14.73 5.86
CA PRO A 260 20.96 -13.95 5.98
C PRO A 260 20.35 -13.90 7.38
N VAL A 261 20.70 -14.83 8.28
CA VAL A 261 20.16 -14.87 9.65
C VAL A 261 21.03 -14.07 10.62
N CYS A 262 22.29 -13.83 10.27
CA CYS A 262 23.24 -13.05 11.06
C CYS A 262 22.95 -11.54 11.01
N ARG A 263 21.88 -11.09 11.71
CA ARG A 263 21.41 -9.69 11.73
C ARG A 263 22.50 -8.65 12.02
N ASN A 264 23.43 -8.95 12.95
CA ASN A 264 24.53 -8.04 13.29
C ASN A 264 25.51 -7.88 12.11
N THR A 265 25.87 -8.98 11.46
CA THR A 265 26.74 -8.98 10.28
C THR A 265 26.10 -8.24 9.12
N ILE A 266 24.81 -8.47 8.86
CA ILE A 266 24.06 -7.77 7.80
C ILE A 266 24.03 -6.26 8.06
N THR A 267 23.76 -5.86 9.29
CA THR A 267 23.73 -4.44 9.68
C THR A 267 25.11 -3.80 9.53
N TRP A 268 26.17 -4.51 9.92
CA TRP A 268 27.54 -4.05 9.75
C TRP A 268 27.92 -3.90 8.27
N ILE A 269 27.62 -4.89 7.43
CA ILE A 269 27.87 -4.83 5.97
C ILE A 269 27.07 -3.69 5.34
N ARG A 270 25.81 -3.51 5.72
CA ARG A 270 24.96 -2.42 5.21
C ARG A 270 25.53 -1.04 5.51
N ASN A 271 26.12 -0.86 6.69
CA ASN A 271 26.64 0.43 7.15
C ASN A 271 28.07 0.72 6.67
N HIS A 272 28.93 -0.31 6.57
CA HIS A 272 30.34 -0.14 6.19
C HIS A 272 30.61 -0.32 4.69
N THR A 273 29.74 -1.03 3.99
CA THR A 273 29.94 -1.33 2.58
C THR A 273 28.83 -0.68 1.77
N GLY A 274 29.19 0.09 0.73
CA GLY A 274 28.25 0.68 -0.24
C GLY A 274 27.41 -0.34 -1.05
N VAL A 275 27.50 -1.62 -0.70
CA VAL A 275 26.75 -2.76 -1.26
C VAL A 275 25.25 -2.64 -1.03
N GLY A 276 24.79 -1.82 -0.07
CA GLY A 276 23.37 -1.55 0.16
C GLY A 276 22.63 -0.97 -1.04
N ARG A 277 23.35 -0.42 -2.04
CA ARG A 277 22.76 0.04 -3.30
C ARG A 277 22.41 -1.10 -4.26
N VAL A 278 23.10 -2.24 -4.15
CA VAL A 278 22.98 -3.38 -5.07
C VAL A 278 22.25 -4.56 -4.42
N VAL A 279 22.48 -4.80 -3.13
CA VAL A 279 21.91 -5.94 -2.40
C VAL A 279 20.71 -5.49 -1.57
N PRO A 280 19.52 -6.12 -1.74
CA PRO A 280 18.35 -5.83 -0.93
C PRO A 280 18.46 -6.54 0.44
N PHE A 281 19.18 -5.91 1.38
CA PHE A 281 19.42 -6.48 2.72
C PHE A 281 18.14 -6.68 3.56
N ASP A 282 17.07 -5.94 3.25
CA ASP A 282 15.79 -6.04 3.95
C ASP A 282 15.05 -7.36 3.65
N ASP A 283 15.38 -8.02 2.54
CA ASP A 283 14.76 -9.28 2.11
C ASP A 283 15.61 -10.52 2.45
N ASN A 284 16.43 -10.41 3.50
CA ASN A 284 17.31 -11.50 3.93
C ASN A 284 16.53 -12.78 4.26
N ILE A 285 15.34 -12.70 4.86
CA ILE A 285 14.50 -13.86 5.19
C ILE A 285 14.00 -14.55 3.91
N SER A 286 13.54 -13.78 2.93
CA SER A 286 13.11 -14.35 1.64
C SER A 286 14.27 -15.04 0.93
N PHE A 287 15.47 -14.45 0.96
CA PHE A 287 16.66 -15.11 0.41
C PHE A 287 17.06 -16.37 1.18
N HIS A 288 16.97 -16.37 2.52
CA HIS A 288 17.16 -17.57 3.35
C HIS A 288 16.23 -18.71 2.94
N MET A 289 14.95 -18.41 2.68
CA MET A 289 13.98 -19.40 2.21
C MET A 289 14.33 -19.93 0.81
N VAL A 290 14.81 -19.08 -0.10
CA VAL A 290 15.25 -19.49 -1.44
C VAL A 290 16.47 -20.41 -1.36
N VAL A 291 17.47 -20.08 -0.52
CA VAL A 291 18.64 -20.94 -0.30
C VAL A 291 18.23 -22.27 0.35
N ALA A 292 17.30 -22.25 1.32
CA ALA A 292 16.77 -23.47 1.94
C ALA A 292 16.08 -24.38 0.91
N ALA A 293 15.28 -23.82 0.00
CA ALA A 293 14.68 -24.56 -1.09
C ALA A 293 15.75 -25.17 -2.02
N GLY A 294 16.81 -24.43 -2.33
CA GLY A 294 17.95 -24.92 -3.12
C GLY A 294 18.85 -25.93 -2.40
N ILE A 295 18.71 -26.11 -1.09
CA ILE A 295 19.36 -27.17 -0.31
C ILE A 295 18.54 -28.47 -0.37
N ALA A 296 17.21 -28.36 -0.41
CA ALA A 296 16.30 -29.49 -0.38
C ALA A 296 16.24 -30.27 -1.71
N VAL A 297 16.61 -29.62 -2.83
CA VAL A 297 16.66 -30.18 -4.18
C VAL A 297 18.07 -30.66 -4.51
#